data_AF-A0A9E5IXI1-F1
#
_entry.id   AF-A0A9E5IXI1-F1
#
_cell.length_a   1.000
_cell.length_b   1.000
_cell.length_c   1.000
_cell.angle_alpha   90.00
_cell.angle_beta   90.00
_cell.angle_gamma   90.00
#
_symmetry.space_group_name_H-M   'P 1'
#
loop_
_entity.id
_entity.type
_entity.pdbx_description
1 polymer ?
#
loop_
_entity_poly.entity_id
_entity_poly.type
_entity_poly.pdbx_seq_one_letter_code
_entity_poly.pdbx_strand_id
1 'polypeptide(L)'
;MMSTPNAFTQTVHLQGKHAELVPLNASHHDNLVEAVKDGELWRHWYTFIPTPEKMADEIARRLNLHKEGSLLPFTVMVNGK
;
A
#
# COMPACT_ATOMS: atom_id res chain seq x y z
N MET A 1 -6.22 -18.11 21.04
CA MET A 1 -7.52 -17.49 20.76
C MET A 1 -7.48 -17.01 19.31
N MET A 2 -8.33 -17.54 18.43
CA MET A 2 -8.44 -17.00 17.07
C MET A 2 -9.23 -15.71 17.16
N SER A 3 -8.61 -14.57 16.82
CA SER A 3 -9.27 -13.28 16.78
C SER A 3 -10.41 -13.31 15.76
N THR A 4 -11.56 -12.73 16.08
CA THR A 4 -12.69 -12.64 15.15
C THR A 4 -12.25 -11.89 13.88
N PRO A 5 -12.54 -12.40 12.66
CA PRO A 5 -12.18 -11.70 11.43
C PRO A 5 -12.80 -10.30 11.38
N ASN A 6 -11.97 -9.27 11.23
CA ASN A 6 -12.45 -7.91 11.02
C ASN A 6 -12.92 -7.75 9.57
N ALA A 7 -14.24 -7.66 9.37
CA ALA A 7 -14.87 -7.52 8.06
C ALA A 7 -14.35 -6.30 7.27
N PHE A 8 -13.93 -5.22 7.94
CA PHE A 8 -13.36 -4.04 7.29
C PHE A 8 -11.97 -4.27 6.68
N THR A 9 -11.30 -5.37 7.05
CA THR A 9 -9.98 -5.73 6.52
C THR A 9 -10.02 -6.89 5.53
N GLN A 10 -11.21 -7.30 5.09
CA GLN A 10 -11.34 -8.30 4.05
C GLN A 10 -10.82 -7.75 2.72
N THR A 11 -9.94 -8.51 2.08
CA THR A 11 -9.33 -8.16 0.80
C THR A 11 -10.38 -8.03 -0.30
N VAL A 12 -10.30 -6.94 -1.07
CA VAL A 12 -11.18 -6.65 -2.22
C VAL A 12 -10.39 -5.92 -3.29
N HIS A 13 -10.75 -6.09 -4.56
CA HIS A 13 -10.28 -5.27 -5.67
C HIS A 13 -11.39 -4.30 -6.05
N LEU A 14 -11.09 -3.01 -6.08
CA LEU A 14 -12.05 -1.97 -6.45
C LEU A 14 -11.66 -1.37 -7.80
N GLN A 15 -12.61 -1.34 -8.73
CA GLN A 15 -12.42 -0.76 -10.06
C GLN A 15 -13.18 0.56 -10.17
N GLY A 16 -12.49 1.60 -10.61
CA GLY A 16 -13.06 2.91 -10.87
C GLY A 16 -12.78 3.38 -12.30
N LYS A 17 -13.37 4.50 -12.69
CA LYS A 17 -13.17 5.10 -14.01
C LYS A 17 -11.73 5.56 -14.27
N HIS A 18 -11.02 5.98 -13.22
CA HIS A 18 -9.73 6.66 -13.31
C HIS A 18 -8.56 5.88 -12.69
N ALA A 19 -8.87 4.93 -11.81
CA ALA A 19 -7.88 4.15 -11.08
C ALA A 19 -8.52 2.85 -10.58
N GLU A 20 -7.68 1.90 -10.24
CA GLU A 20 -8.05 0.70 -9.50
C GLU A 20 -7.35 0.70 -8.14
N LEU A 21 -8.00 0.13 -7.14
CA LEU A 21 -7.39 -0.15 -5.84
C LEU A 21 -7.21 -1.67 -5.74
N VAL A 22 -5.96 -2.10 -5.86
CA VAL A 22 -5.58 -3.51 -5.68
C VAL A 22 -5.00 -3.69 -4.27
N PRO A 23 -5.23 -4.83 -3.60
CA PRO A 23 -4.58 -5.12 -2.33
C PRO A 23 -3.05 -5.01 -2.46
N LEU A 24 -2.40 -4.39 -1.47
CA LEU A 24 -0.95 -4.26 -1.46
C LEU A 24 -0.28 -5.64 -1.54
N ASN A 25 0.71 -5.76 -2.41
CA ASN A 25 1.54 -6.95 -2.56
C ASN A 25 3.02 -6.57 -2.48
N ALA A 26 3.86 -7.47 -1.98
CA ALA A 26 5.31 -7.32 -1.98
C ALA A 26 5.89 -7.12 -3.40
N SER A 27 5.25 -7.70 -4.43
CA SER A 27 5.65 -7.53 -5.84
C SER A 27 5.47 -6.09 -6.35
N HIS A 28 4.73 -5.23 -5.63
CA HIS A 28 4.56 -3.82 -6.02
C HIS A 28 5.78 -2.95 -5.65
N HIS A 29 6.80 -3.52 -4.98
CA HIS A 29 7.96 -2.79 -4.47
C HIS A 29 8.61 -1.87 -5.50
N ASP A 30 9.04 -2.39 -6.65
CA ASP A 30 9.83 -1.60 -7.60
C ASP A 30 9.01 -0.44 -8.19
N ASN A 31 7.74 -0.69 -8.52
CA ASN A 31 6.86 0.37 -9.01
C ASN A 31 6.59 1.45 -7.94
N LEU A 32 6.43 1.05 -6.68
CA LEU A 32 6.25 2.00 -5.57
C LEU A 32 7.52 2.79 -5.29
N VAL A 33 8.69 2.18 -5.41
CA VAL A 33 9.99 2.85 -5.33
C VAL A 33 10.12 3.92 -6.42
N GLU A 34 9.76 3.60 -7.66
CA GLU A 34 9.77 4.58 -8.75
C GLU A 34 8.75 5.69 -8.53
N ALA A 35 7.56 5.35 -8.02
CA ALA A 35 6.51 6.33 -7.74
C ALA A 35 6.92 7.36 -6.66
N VAL A 36 7.65 6.95 -5.61
CA VAL A 36 8.10 7.91 -4.59
C VAL A 36 9.25 8.80 -5.08
N LYS A 37 10.06 8.32 -6.04
CA LYS A 37 11.11 9.12 -6.72
C LYS A 37 10.55 10.23 -7.57
N ASP A 38 9.38 10.02 -8.17
CA ASP A 38 8.69 11.06 -8.93
C ASP A 38 8.31 12.24 -8.02
N GLY A 39 8.98 13.37 -8.20
CA GLY A 39 8.79 14.58 -7.37
C GLY A 39 9.39 14.51 -5.96
N GLU A 40 10.19 13.48 -5.63
CA GLU A 40 10.81 13.27 -4.31
C GLU A 40 9.80 13.35 -3.15
N LEU A 41 8.67 12.64 -3.25
CA LEU A 41 7.51 12.82 -2.37
C LEU A 41 7.81 12.69 -0.87
N TRP A 42 8.84 11.92 -0.49
CA TRP A 42 9.30 11.78 0.89
C TRP A 42 9.88 13.07 1.50
N ARG A 43 10.15 14.10 0.68
CA ARG A 43 10.63 15.42 1.13
C ARG A 43 9.49 16.38 1.43
N HIS A 44 8.24 16.01 1.13
CA HIS A 44 7.07 16.82 1.43
C HIS A 44 6.61 16.65 2.88
N TRP A 45 6.47 17.76 3.60
CA TRP A 45 6.29 17.82 5.05
C TRP A 45 4.89 17.46 5.56
N TYR A 46 3.94 17.16 4.67
CA TYR A 46 2.53 16.96 5.01
C TYR A 46 2.06 15.50 4.98
N THR A 47 2.90 14.55 4.53
CA THR A 47 2.59 13.11 4.51
C THR A 47 3.80 12.26 4.85
N PHE A 48 3.63 11.23 5.67
CA PHE A 48 4.68 10.23 5.89
C PHE A 48 4.74 9.27 4.69
N ILE A 49 5.63 9.58 3.74
CA ILE A 49 5.97 8.73 2.60
C ILE A 49 7.35 8.12 2.86
N PRO A 50 7.53 6.79 2.76
CA PRO A 50 8.83 6.18 2.98
C PRO A 50 9.83 6.67 1.92
N THR A 51 11.11 6.75 2.28
CA THR A 51 12.16 6.90 1.27
C THR A 51 12.20 5.64 0.38
N PRO A 52 12.76 5.73 -0.84
CA PRO A 52 12.93 4.57 -1.72
C PRO A 52 13.53 3.35 -1.00
N GLU A 53 14.56 3.57 -0.18
CA GLU A 53 15.28 2.52 0.55
C GLU A 53 14.45 1.88 1.66
N LYS A 54 13.43 2.58 2.16
CA LYS A 54 12.53 2.12 3.22
C LYS A 54 11.23 1.54 2.69
N MET A 55 11.05 1.45 1.38
CA MET A 55 9.80 0.99 0.79
C MET A 55 9.49 -0.46 1.15
N ALA A 56 10.49 -1.35 1.13
CA ALA A 56 10.32 -2.75 1.51
C ALA A 56 9.84 -2.90 2.96
N ASP A 57 10.43 -2.14 3.89
CA ASP A 57 10.05 -2.15 5.31
C ASP A 57 8.62 -1.63 5.51
N GLU A 58 8.23 -0.58 4.78
CA GLU A 58 6.88 -0.03 4.86
C GLU A 58 5.82 -0.99 4.29
N ILE A 59 6.13 -1.70 3.20
CA ILE A 59 5.27 -2.76 2.68
C ILE A 59 5.10 -3.87 3.72
N ALA A 60 6.21 -4.35 4.28
CA ALA A 60 6.18 -5.41 5.30
C ALA A 60 5.35 -4.99 6.52
N ARG A 61 5.52 -3.77 7.00
CA ARG A 61 4.75 -3.20 8.12
C ARG A 61 3.26 -3.20 7.81
N ARG A 62 2.84 -2.71 6.63
CA ARG A 62 1.44 -2.64 6.23
C ARG A 62 0.80 -4.02 6.05
N LEU A 63 1.54 -4.98 5.50
CA LEU A 63 1.07 -6.36 5.39
C LEU A 63 0.89 -7.02 6.77
N ASN A 64 1.73 -6.70 7.75
CA ASN A 64 1.54 -7.18 9.12
C ASN A 64 0.30 -6.55 9.78
N LEU A 65 0.08 -5.24 9.61
CA LEU A 65 -1.15 -4.58 10.08
C LEU A 65 -2.40 -5.18 9.42
N HIS A 66 -2.29 -5.61 8.16
CA HIS A 66 -3.38 -6.34 7.49
C HIS A 66 -3.66 -7.70 8.13
N LYS A 67 -2.61 -8.49 8.42
CA LYS A 67 -2.76 -9.76 9.14
C LYS A 67 -3.35 -9.59 10.54
N GLU A 68 -3.06 -8.48 11.21
CA GLU A 68 -3.62 -8.11 12.51
C GLU A 68 -5.07 -7.61 12.43
N GLY A 69 -5.60 -7.39 11.22
CA GLY A 69 -6.95 -6.88 11.02
C GLY A 69 -7.12 -5.41 11.38
N SER A 70 -6.03 -4.63 11.37
CA SER A 70 -6.01 -3.20 11.74
C SER A 70 -5.90 -2.26 10.54
N LEU A 71 -5.59 -2.79 9.34
CA LEU A 71 -5.41 -2.01 8.11
C LEU A 71 -5.78 -2.84 6.87
N LEU A 72 -6.45 -2.24 5.89
CA LEU A 72 -6.57 -2.81 4.53
C LEU A 72 -5.73 -1.98 3.57
N PRO A 73 -4.47 -2.39 3.28
CA PRO A 73 -3.58 -1.60 2.43
C PRO A 73 -3.91 -1.84 0.96
N PHE A 74 -3.97 -0.75 0.19
CA PHE A 74 -4.12 -0.77 -1.26
C PHE A 74 -2.88 -0.18 -1.95
N THR A 75 -2.61 -0.67 -3.15
CA THR A 75 -1.85 0.04 -4.18
C THR A 75 -2.84 0.66 -5.15
N VAL A 76 -2.64 1.94 -5.45
CA VAL A 76 -3.43 2.66 -6.46
C VAL A 76 -2.79 2.39 -7.82
N MET A 77 -3.53 1.76 -8.72
CA MET A 77 -3.07 1.49 -10.08
C MET A 77 -3.72 2.49 -11.05
N VAL A 78 -2.92 3.11 -11.92
CA VAL A 78 -3.39 4.04 -12.96
C VAL A 78 -2.81 3.61 -14.30
N ASN A 79 -3.66 3.37 -15.29
CA ASN A 79 -3.26 2.87 -16.62
C ASN A 79 -2.42 1.57 -16.56
N GLY A 80 -2.72 0.69 -15.60
CA GLY A 80 -2.01 -0.59 -15.41
C GLY A 80 -0.63 -0.48 -14.76
N LYS A 81 -0.28 0.68 -14.20
CA LYS A 81 0.96 0.93 -13.46
C LYS A 81 0.67 1.29 -12.01
#